data_AF-A0A6N2SVP4-F1
#
_entry.id   AF-A0A6N2SVP4-F1
#
_cell.length_a   1.000
_cell.length_b   1.000
_cell.length_c   1.000
_cell.angle_alpha   90.00
_cell.angle_beta   90.00
_cell.angle_gamma   90.00
#
_symmetry.space_group_name_H-M   'P 1'
#
loop_
_entity.id
_entity.type
_entity.pdbx_description
1 polymer ?
#
loop_
_entity_poly.entity_id
_entity_poly.type
_entity_poly.pdbx_seq_one_letter_code
_entity_poly.pdbx_strand_id
1 'polypeptide(L)'
;MRILNLFKKKKTPVEVLKQKLSKGFNDVVKGTLKNKRGDPLMDNLLLKVAITKFYQSMKTNSQLNIYCIMTGIDYQAILDEECNKVLNTWLPPTTKQHVDDNYRDFLTDTKETVQTVSSPKPISKWSVKSVRDFNAEEIDAVSQAVVVSSEYGNSVQFTMKSGGMTYIPLDQNSNLTTGEIINLSKAKLICLEKSGESDIYRVGYQESPW
;
A
#
# COMPACT_ATOMS: atom_id res chain seq x y z
N MET A 1 -17.46 -7.46 32.23
CA MET A 1 -16.50 -6.58 31.53
C MET A 1 -16.99 -5.12 31.65
N ARG A 2 -16.10 -4.14 31.84
CA ARG A 2 -16.44 -2.74 32.23
C ARG A 2 -16.84 -1.85 31.04
N ILE A 3 -17.87 -1.02 31.26
CA ILE A 3 -18.47 0.02 30.38
C ILE A 3 -17.43 1.02 29.82
N LEU A 4 -16.24 1.13 30.44
CA LEU A 4 -15.13 1.98 29.99
C LEU A 4 -14.59 1.65 28.58
N ASN A 5 -14.85 0.45 28.05
CA ASN A 5 -14.47 0.12 26.66
C ASN A 5 -15.38 0.77 25.59
N LEU A 6 -16.52 1.37 25.97
CA LEU A 6 -17.45 2.04 25.04
C LEU A 6 -16.99 3.45 24.64
N PHE A 7 -16.06 4.05 25.38
CA PHE A 7 -15.58 5.43 25.14
C PHE A 7 -14.15 5.52 24.60
N LYS A 8 -13.54 4.39 24.19
CA LYS A 8 -12.30 4.47 23.43
C LYS A 8 -12.64 5.05 22.06
N LYS A 9 -12.32 6.34 21.87
CA LYS A 9 -12.36 7.03 20.59
C LYS A 9 -11.77 6.08 19.54
N LYS A 10 -12.59 5.60 18.59
CA LYS A 10 -12.09 4.76 17.50
C LYS A 10 -10.99 5.56 16.81
N LYS A 11 -9.79 4.98 16.72
CA LYS A 11 -8.67 5.64 16.06
C LYS A 11 -9.03 5.88 14.61
N THR A 12 -8.74 7.06 14.11
CA THR A 12 -8.99 7.36 12.70
C THR A 12 -8.08 6.49 11.80
N PRO A 13 -8.48 6.21 10.55
CA PRO A 13 -7.63 5.52 9.59
C PRO A 13 -6.21 6.10 9.47
N VAL A 14 -6.08 7.42 9.58
CA VAL A 14 -4.80 8.16 9.61
C VAL A 14 -3.97 7.82 10.85
N GLU A 15 -4.58 7.80 12.04
CA GLU A 15 -3.90 7.47 13.29
C GLU A 15 -3.41 6.02 13.31
N VAL A 16 -4.23 5.09 12.79
CA VAL A 16 -3.87 3.67 12.68
C VAL A 16 -2.67 3.51 11.74
N LEU A 17 -2.70 4.19 10.60
CA LEU A 17 -1.62 4.16 9.62
C LEU A 17 -0.31 4.75 10.19
N LYS A 18 -0.37 5.94 10.79
CA LYS A 18 0.77 6.55 11.50
C LYS A 18 1.37 5.61 12.52
N GLN A 19 0.52 4.98 13.35
CA GLN A 19 0.98 4.02 14.36
C GLN A 19 1.71 2.83 13.75
N LYS A 20 1.20 2.25 12.65
CA LYS A 20 1.82 1.10 11.97
C LYS A 20 3.16 1.48 11.34
N LEU A 21 3.23 2.61 10.64
CA LEU A 21 4.47 3.10 10.04
C LEU A 21 5.52 3.39 11.10
N SER A 22 5.14 4.11 12.16
CA SER A 22 6.03 4.41 13.28
C SER A 22 6.57 3.14 13.93
N LYS A 23 5.71 2.12 14.12
CA LYS A 23 6.15 0.82 14.61
C LYS A 23 7.14 0.16 13.65
N GLY A 24 6.84 0.10 12.36
CA GLY A 24 7.69 -0.53 11.35
C GLY A 24 9.06 0.11 11.25
N PHE A 25 9.14 1.44 11.20
CA PHE A 25 10.43 2.15 11.24
C PHE A 25 11.20 1.85 12.53
N ASN A 26 10.54 1.87 13.69
CA ASN A 26 11.19 1.55 14.95
C ASN A 26 11.71 0.11 15.00
N ASP A 27 10.99 -0.84 14.41
CA ASP A 27 11.43 -2.24 14.32
C ASP A 27 12.67 -2.38 13.42
N VAL A 28 12.72 -1.64 12.30
CA VAL A 28 13.91 -1.55 11.43
C VAL A 28 15.10 -0.95 12.18
N VAL A 29 14.89 0.16 12.88
CA VAL A 29 15.93 0.79 13.71
C VAL A 29 16.45 -0.21 14.73
N LYS A 30 15.57 -0.79 15.56
CA LYS A 30 15.96 -1.77 16.59
C LYS A 30 16.69 -2.97 16.00
N GLY A 31 16.25 -3.48 14.85
CA GLY A 31 16.90 -4.58 14.14
C GLY A 31 18.33 -4.23 13.74
N THR A 32 18.55 -3.04 13.18
CA THR A 32 19.88 -2.57 12.81
C THR A 32 20.76 -2.30 14.02
N LEU A 33 20.21 -1.70 15.08
CA LEU A 33 20.97 -1.41 16.31
C LEU A 33 21.41 -2.69 17.06
N LYS A 34 20.69 -3.81 16.90
CA LYS A 34 21.09 -5.11 17.45
C LYS A 34 22.31 -5.71 16.75
N ASN A 35 22.54 -5.34 15.49
CA ASN A 35 23.61 -5.86 14.65
C ASN A 35 24.78 -4.87 14.49
N LYS A 36 24.90 -3.92 15.43
CA LYS A 36 25.98 -2.92 15.44
C LYS A 36 27.35 -3.59 15.45
N ARG A 37 28.26 -3.01 14.69
CA ARG A 37 29.66 -3.47 14.59
C ARG A 37 30.60 -2.68 15.50
N GLY A 38 30.10 -1.62 16.15
CA GLY A 38 30.87 -0.81 17.09
C GLY A 38 31.63 0.34 16.43
N ASP A 39 31.58 0.46 15.09
CA ASP A 39 32.09 1.60 14.36
C ASP A 39 30.96 2.64 14.15
N PRO A 40 31.06 3.85 14.72
CA PRO A 40 29.97 4.83 14.67
C PRO A 40 29.58 5.27 13.25
N LEU A 41 30.54 5.33 12.31
CA LEU A 41 30.27 5.78 10.95
C LEU A 41 29.53 4.70 10.16
N MET A 42 30.00 3.45 10.24
CA MET A 42 29.39 2.30 9.60
C MET A 42 28.05 1.93 10.22
N ASP A 43 27.91 2.04 11.54
CA ASP A 43 26.63 1.80 12.22
C ASP A 43 25.58 2.84 11.80
N ASN A 44 25.96 4.12 11.66
CA ASN A 44 25.08 5.17 11.16
C ASN A 44 24.72 4.98 9.69
N LEU A 45 25.68 4.57 8.85
CA LEU A 45 25.44 4.28 7.45
C LEU A 45 24.47 3.10 7.28
N LEU A 46 24.68 2.00 8.00
CA LEU A 46 23.79 0.84 7.99
C LEU A 46 22.38 1.21 8.43
N LEU A 47 22.26 2.03 9.47
CA LEU A 47 20.98 2.53 9.96
C LEU A 47 20.26 3.36 8.89
N LYS A 48 20.97 4.30 8.27
CA LYS A 48 20.44 5.12 7.18
C LYS A 48 19.96 4.26 6.01
N VAL A 49 20.78 3.30 5.55
CA VAL A 49 20.42 2.38 4.47
C VAL A 49 19.18 1.55 4.82
N ALA A 50 19.08 1.05 6.05
CA ALA A 50 17.94 0.25 6.49
C ALA A 50 16.64 1.06 6.49
N ILE A 51 16.67 2.29 7.01
CA ILE A 51 15.52 3.21 7.01
C ILE A 51 15.10 3.53 5.57
N THR A 52 16.05 3.86 4.68
CA THR A 52 15.79 4.13 3.27
C THR A 52 15.15 2.94 2.57
N LYS A 53 15.68 1.72 2.77
CA LYS A 53 15.10 0.50 2.17
C LYS A 53 13.66 0.28 2.63
N PHE A 54 13.38 0.48 3.91
CA PHE A 54 12.02 0.37 4.43
C PHE A 54 11.09 1.41 3.83
N TYR A 55 11.51 2.68 3.77
CA TYR A 55 10.77 3.75 3.11
C TYR A 55 10.43 3.40 1.65
N GLN A 56 11.41 2.94 0.87
CA GLN A 56 11.18 2.55 -0.53
C GLN A 56 10.23 1.35 -0.66
N SER A 57 10.36 0.37 0.24
CA SER A 57 9.45 -0.79 0.25
C SER A 57 8.00 -0.38 0.53
N MET A 58 7.81 0.66 1.35
CA MET A 58 6.50 1.19 1.70
C MET A 58 5.96 2.10 0.59
N LYS A 59 6.81 2.89 -0.08
CA LYS A 59 6.44 3.71 -1.24
C LYS A 59 5.98 2.87 -2.44
N THR A 60 6.60 1.72 -2.65
CA THR A 60 6.30 0.79 -3.76
C THR A 60 5.26 -0.27 -3.38
N ASN A 61 4.70 -0.22 -2.18
CA ASN A 61 3.72 -1.20 -1.71
C ASN A 61 2.35 -0.96 -2.35
N SER A 62 1.97 -1.83 -3.29
CA SER A 62 0.70 -1.73 -4.03
C SER A 62 -0.53 -1.85 -3.13
N GLN A 63 -0.51 -2.69 -2.09
CA GLN A 63 -1.63 -2.86 -1.15
C GLN A 63 -1.87 -1.57 -0.35
N LEU A 64 -0.80 -0.95 0.12
CA LEU A 64 -0.85 0.30 0.86
C LEU A 64 -1.33 1.45 -0.02
N ASN A 65 -0.86 1.50 -1.27
CA ASN A 65 -1.32 2.48 -2.25
C ASN A 65 -2.84 2.38 -2.49
N ILE A 66 -3.37 1.17 -2.68
CA ILE A 66 -4.82 0.94 -2.85
C ILE A 66 -5.60 1.44 -1.64
N TYR A 67 -5.19 1.04 -0.43
CA TYR A 67 -5.87 1.45 0.80
C TYR A 67 -5.94 2.97 0.96
N CYS A 68 -4.86 3.68 0.60
CA CYS A 68 -4.79 5.14 0.74
C CYS A 68 -5.64 5.87 -0.30
N ILE A 69 -5.71 5.35 -1.53
CA ILE A 69 -6.64 5.83 -2.56
C ILE A 69 -8.10 5.62 -2.11
N MET A 70 -8.42 4.45 -1.55
CA MET A 70 -9.78 4.14 -1.09
C MET A 70 -10.24 5.02 0.08
N THR A 71 -9.31 5.42 0.94
CA THR A 71 -9.59 6.20 2.15
C THR A 71 -9.38 7.71 1.97
N GLY A 72 -8.85 8.16 0.83
CA GLY A 72 -8.53 9.56 0.55
C GLY A 72 -7.39 10.11 1.41
N ILE A 73 -6.53 9.24 1.93
CA ILE A 73 -5.44 9.62 2.83
C ILE A 73 -4.20 9.98 2.00
N ASP A 74 -3.61 11.14 2.26
CA ASP A 74 -2.30 11.52 1.74
C ASP A 74 -1.20 10.73 2.45
N TYR A 75 -0.99 9.52 1.94
CA TYR A 75 -0.03 8.57 2.45
C TYR A 75 1.41 9.05 2.29
N GLN A 76 1.72 9.71 1.17
CA GLN A 76 3.07 10.15 0.87
C GLN A 76 3.52 11.16 1.93
N ALA A 77 2.66 12.12 2.27
CA ALA A 77 2.93 13.08 3.35
C ALA A 77 3.13 12.39 4.70
N ILE A 78 2.32 11.39 5.04
CA ILE A 78 2.43 10.65 6.30
C ILE A 78 3.72 9.81 6.37
N LEU A 79 4.07 9.13 5.27
CA LEU A 79 5.28 8.33 5.17
C LEU A 79 6.53 9.21 5.30
N ASP A 80 6.52 10.36 4.64
CA ASP A 80 7.61 11.35 4.70
C ASP A 80 7.74 11.91 6.13
N GLU A 81 6.63 12.26 6.79
CA GLU A 81 6.61 12.74 8.18
C GLU A 81 7.21 11.71 9.14
N GLU A 82 6.76 10.45 9.09
CA GLU A 82 7.25 9.39 9.98
C GLU A 82 8.71 9.02 9.68
N CYS A 83 9.12 9.02 8.41
CA CYS A 83 10.52 8.80 8.02
C CYS A 83 11.42 9.91 8.59
N ASN A 84 11.04 11.17 8.39
CA ASN A 84 11.77 12.32 8.90
C ASN A 84 11.86 12.32 10.42
N LYS A 85 10.79 11.92 11.11
CA LYS A 85 10.79 11.78 12.57
C LYS A 85 11.84 10.77 13.03
N VAL A 86 11.92 9.61 12.37
CA VAL A 86 12.87 8.54 12.70
C VAL A 86 14.30 8.98 12.41
N LEU A 87 14.55 9.59 11.24
CA LEU A 87 15.86 10.12 10.88
C LEU A 87 16.33 11.17 11.89
N ASN A 88 15.46 12.10 12.28
CA ASN A 88 15.78 13.14 13.26
C ASN A 88 16.00 12.62 14.68
N THR A 89 15.37 11.50 15.03
CA THR A 89 15.50 10.90 16.36
C THR A 89 16.78 10.08 16.50
N TRP A 90 17.22 9.40 15.43
CA TRP A 90 18.24 8.36 15.51
C TRP A 90 19.54 8.66 14.78
N LEU A 91 19.60 9.69 13.92
CA LEU A 91 20.83 10.12 13.25
C LEU A 91 21.34 11.44 13.84
N PRO A 92 22.66 11.59 14.04
CA PRO A 92 23.23 12.80 14.64
C PRO A 92 23.07 14.04 13.73
N PRO A 93 23.03 15.26 14.31
CA PRO A 93 22.89 16.50 13.55
C PRO A 93 24.02 16.77 12.55
N THR A 94 25.23 16.24 12.79
CA THR A 94 26.39 16.38 11.90
C THR A 94 26.21 15.66 10.57
N THR A 95 25.26 14.73 10.47
CA THR A 95 24.85 14.13 9.20
C THR A 95 23.88 15.02 8.42
N LYS A 96 23.41 16.15 8.97
CA LYS A 96 22.42 17.10 8.38
C LYS A 96 23.01 18.15 7.43
N GLN A 97 24.32 18.41 7.45
CA GLN A 97 24.95 19.48 6.66
C GLN A 97 25.21 19.13 5.17
N HIS A 98 24.95 17.88 4.75
CA HIS A 98 25.04 17.42 3.35
C HIS A 98 23.71 16.75 2.94
N VAL A 99 22.58 17.26 3.44
CA VAL A 99 21.27 16.59 3.36
C VAL A 99 20.26 17.34 2.53
N ASP A 100 20.29 18.66 2.54
CA ASP A 100 19.21 19.42 1.90
C ASP A 100 19.29 19.36 0.36
N ASP A 101 20.48 19.23 -0.23
CA ASP A 101 20.62 19.11 -1.69
C ASP A 101 20.76 17.66 -2.19
N ASN A 102 21.29 16.74 -1.36
CA ASN A 102 21.58 15.36 -1.77
C ASN A 102 20.60 14.29 -1.25
N TYR A 103 19.74 14.54 -0.25
CA TYR A 103 18.85 13.47 0.26
C TYR A 103 17.58 13.28 -0.54
N ARG A 104 17.03 14.33 -1.17
CA ARG A 104 15.96 14.14 -2.15
C ARG A 104 16.48 13.32 -3.33
N ASP A 105 17.70 13.62 -3.79
CA ASP A 105 18.38 12.84 -4.82
C ASP A 105 18.72 11.43 -4.36
N PHE A 106 19.17 11.18 -3.13
CA PHE A 106 19.43 9.81 -2.65
C PHE A 106 18.15 8.97 -2.43
N LEU A 107 16.99 9.61 -2.30
CA LEU A 107 15.68 8.94 -2.25
C LEU A 107 15.07 8.74 -3.65
N THR A 108 15.58 9.41 -4.68
CA THR A 108 15.15 9.27 -6.09
C THR A 108 16.18 8.53 -6.96
N ASP A 109 17.45 8.50 -6.56
CA ASP A 109 18.59 7.98 -7.31
C ASP A 109 19.13 6.68 -6.71
N THR A 110 18.36 5.61 -6.93
CA THR A 110 18.95 4.28 -7.13
C THR A 110 18.71 3.83 -8.56
N LYS A 111 18.93 4.72 -9.54
CA LYS A 111 18.93 4.36 -10.96
C LYS A 111 20.32 4.28 -11.56
N GLU A 112 21.33 4.90 -10.96
CA GLU A 112 22.69 4.84 -11.50
C GLU A 112 23.72 4.42 -10.44
N THR A 113 23.96 3.11 -10.34
CA THR A 113 25.28 2.46 -10.23
C THR A 113 25.06 0.99 -9.88
N VAL A 114 24.85 0.14 -10.89
CA VAL A 114 25.49 -1.18 -11.11
C VAL A 114 25.03 -1.66 -12.51
N GLN A 115 25.81 -1.32 -13.54
CA GLN A 115 26.02 -2.23 -14.68
C GLN A 115 27.44 -2.77 -14.46
N THR A 116 27.65 -4.05 -14.18
CA THR A 116 27.72 -5.09 -15.20
C THR A 116 27.81 -6.46 -14.52
N VAL A 117 26.73 -7.23 -14.56
CA VAL A 117 26.69 -8.70 -14.77
C VAL A 117 25.23 -9.03 -15.03
N SER A 118 24.96 -9.59 -16.21
CA SER A 118 23.66 -10.03 -16.76
C SER A 118 22.45 -9.87 -15.83
N SER A 119 21.67 -8.80 -16.03
CA SER A 119 20.48 -8.50 -15.27
C SER A 119 19.46 -9.65 -15.37
N PRO A 120 18.93 -10.18 -14.25
CA PRO A 120 17.66 -10.86 -14.31
C PRO A 120 16.62 -9.83 -14.75
N LYS A 121 15.87 -10.16 -15.80
CA LYS A 121 14.67 -9.45 -16.28
C LYS A 121 13.90 -8.87 -15.08
N PRO A 122 13.57 -7.56 -15.04
CA PRO A 122 12.89 -6.98 -13.89
C PRO A 122 11.66 -7.83 -13.58
N ILE A 123 11.54 -8.29 -12.34
CA ILE A 123 10.43 -9.12 -11.90
C ILE A 123 9.16 -8.31 -12.14
N SER A 124 8.47 -8.68 -13.21
CA SER A 124 7.25 -8.07 -13.69
C SER A 124 6.14 -8.35 -12.68
N LYS A 125 6.01 -7.49 -11.67
CA LYS A 125 4.93 -7.50 -10.68
C LYS A 125 3.79 -6.62 -11.19
N TRP A 126 2.56 -7.09 -10.97
CA TRP A 126 1.35 -6.29 -11.18
C TRP A 126 1.39 -5.03 -10.32
N SER A 127 1.16 -3.87 -10.92
CA SER A 127 1.03 -2.58 -10.26
C SER A 127 -0.34 -1.96 -10.57
N VAL A 128 -0.82 -1.10 -9.68
CA VAL A 128 -2.09 -0.39 -9.89
C VAL A 128 -1.88 0.72 -10.91
N LYS A 129 -2.64 0.66 -11.99
CA LYS A 129 -2.70 1.69 -13.02
C LYS A 129 -3.71 2.77 -12.68
N SER A 130 -4.91 2.37 -12.23
CA SER A 130 -5.96 3.29 -11.82
C SER A 130 -6.98 2.63 -10.91
N VAL A 131 -7.66 3.46 -10.12
CA VAL A 131 -8.81 3.05 -9.30
C VAL A 131 -9.89 4.09 -9.53
N ARG A 132 -11.12 3.64 -9.79
CA ARG A 132 -12.27 4.53 -9.96
C ARG A 132 -13.53 3.94 -9.35
N ASP A 133 -14.50 4.80 -9.09
CA ASP A 133 -15.86 4.38 -8.77
C ASP A 133 -16.56 3.83 -10.03
N PHE A 134 -17.57 2.99 -9.81
CA PHE A 134 -18.53 2.64 -10.86
C PHE A 134 -19.37 3.87 -11.19
N ASN A 135 -19.55 4.15 -12.47
CA ASN A 135 -20.36 5.29 -12.89
C ASN A 135 -21.86 4.95 -12.82
N ALA A 136 -22.72 5.97 -12.95
CA ALA A 136 -24.17 5.78 -12.83
C ALA A 136 -24.75 4.83 -13.90
N GLU A 137 -24.22 4.85 -15.12
CA GLU A 137 -24.66 3.98 -16.21
C GLU A 137 -24.30 2.51 -15.93
N GLU A 138 -23.09 2.25 -15.43
CA GLU A 138 -22.63 0.93 -15.03
C GLU A 138 -23.44 0.37 -13.86
N ILE A 139 -23.74 1.21 -12.86
CA ILE A 139 -24.57 0.82 -11.72
C ILE A 139 -26.00 0.52 -12.20
N ASP A 140 -26.57 1.37 -13.06
CA ASP A 140 -27.92 1.17 -13.56
C ASP A 140 -28.02 -0.03 -14.50
N ALA A 141 -26.96 -0.39 -15.22
CA ALA A 141 -26.93 -1.56 -16.09
C ALA A 141 -26.93 -2.89 -15.31
N VAL A 142 -26.56 -2.89 -14.03
CA VAL A 142 -26.45 -4.09 -13.20
C VAL A 142 -27.75 -4.32 -12.42
N SER A 143 -28.33 -5.52 -12.56
CA SER A 143 -29.47 -5.96 -11.77
C SER A 143 -29.04 -6.45 -10.38
N GLN A 144 -27.91 -7.15 -10.30
CA GLN A 144 -27.40 -7.70 -9.05
C GLN A 144 -25.89 -7.96 -9.15
N ALA A 145 -25.16 -7.67 -8.09
CA ALA A 145 -23.75 -8.04 -7.93
C ALA A 145 -23.58 -8.93 -6.68
N VAL A 146 -23.07 -10.15 -6.86
CA VAL A 146 -22.88 -11.15 -5.79
C VAL A 146 -21.48 -11.74 -5.86
N VAL A 147 -20.88 -11.98 -4.70
CA VAL A 147 -19.60 -12.68 -4.58
C VAL A 147 -19.81 -14.17 -4.84
N VAL A 148 -19.04 -14.74 -5.76
CA VAL A 148 -19.04 -16.16 -6.12
C VAL A 148 -17.63 -16.74 -6.03
N SER A 149 -17.51 -18.03 -5.74
CA SER A 149 -16.22 -18.73 -5.80
C SER A 149 -15.79 -18.90 -7.26
N SER A 150 -14.51 -18.69 -7.54
CA SER A 150 -13.91 -19.00 -8.84
C SER A 150 -12.56 -19.71 -8.67
N GLU A 151 -12.00 -20.20 -9.77
CA GLU A 151 -10.77 -21.02 -9.78
C GLU A 151 -9.56 -20.35 -9.11
N TYR A 152 -9.50 -19.01 -9.14
CA TYR A 152 -8.38 -18.21 -8.62
C TYR A 152 -8.75 -17.34 -7.41
N GLY A 153 -9.78 -17.73 -6.68
CA GLY A 153 -10.33 -16.99 -5.52
C GLY A 153 -11.74 -16.47 -5.77
N ASN A 154 -12.21 -15.56 -4.94
CA ASN A 154 -13.56 -15.01 -5.09
C ASN A 154 -13.62 -14.05 -6.29
N SER A 155 -14.75 -14.07 -6.99
CA SER A 155 -15.09 -13.14 -8.08
C SER A 155 -16.43 -12.49 -7.77
N VAL A 156 -16.70 -11.36 -8.40
CA VAL A 156 -18.02 -10.72 -8.37
C VAL A 156 -18.74 -11.09 -9.65
N GLN A 157 -19.85 -11.79 -9.51
CA GLN A 157 -20.80 -12.02 -10.59
C GLN A 157 -21.73 -10.80 -10.69
N PHE A 158 -21.76 -10.19 -11.86
CA PHE A 158 -22.69 -9.14 -12.23
C PHE A 158 -23.76 -9.72 -13.14
N THR A 159 -25.01 -9.70 -12.69
CA THR A 159 -26.17 -10.02 -13.51
C THR A 159 -26.65 -8.73 -14.16
N MET A 160 -26.58 -8.65 -15.49
CA MET A 160 -26.92 -7.44 -16.24
C MET A 160 -28.44 -7.33 -16.45
N LYS A 161 -29.01 -6.12 -16.38
CA LYS A 161 -30.44 -5.89 -16.69
C LYS A 161 -30.79 -6.21 -18.14
N SER A 162 -29.83 -6.05 -19.05
CA SER A 162 -29.96 -6.45 -20.47
C SER A 162 -29.96 -7.96 -20.70
N GLY A 163 -29.77 -8.75 -19.64
CA GLY A 163 -29.50 -10.18 -19.73
C GLY A 163 -28.01 -10.50 -19.81
N GLY A 164 -27.66 -11.72 -19.39
CA GLY A 164 -26.27 -12.20 -19.32
C GLY A 164 -25.60 -11.96 -17.95
N MET A 165 -24.44 -12.60 -17.78
CA MET A 165 -23.63 -12.53 -16.58
C MET A 165 -22.19 -12.20 -16.97
N THR A 166 -21.55 -11.31 -16.22
CA THR A 166 -20.10 -11.06 -16.32
C THR A 166 -19.45 -11.23 -14.96
N TYR A 167 -18.16 -11.57 -14.96
CA TYR A 167 -17.41 -11.90 -13.77
C TYR A 167 -16.12 -11.09 -13.73
N ILE A 168 -15.90 -10.39 -12.63
CA ILE A 168 -14.64 -9.67 -12.39
C ILE A 168 -14.04 -10.21 -11.09
N PRO A 169 -12.76 -10.64 -11.09
CA PRO A 169 -12.11 -11.13 -9.89
C PRO A 169 -12.16 -10.10 -8.75
N LEU A 170 -12.43 -10.56 -7.54
CA LEU A 170 -12.39 -9.72 -6.35
C LEU A 170 -10.93 -9.36 -6.02
N ASP A 171 -10.71 -8.22 -5.36
CA ASP A 171 -9.39 -7.90 -4.85
C ASP A 171 -8.92 -8.97 -3.86
N GLN A 172 -7.63 -9.33 -3.94
CA GLN A 172 -7.07 -10.41 -3.10
C GLN A 172 -7.09 -10.09 -1.61
N ASN A 173 -7.27 -8.82 -1.22
CA ASN A 173 -7.35 -8.39 0.18
C ASN A 173 -8.78 -8.16 0.65
N SER A 174 -9.78 -8.51 -0.16
CA SER A 174 -11.16 -8.43 0.25
C SER A 174 -11.49 -9.53 1.26
N ASN A 175 -12.23 -9.16 2.31
CA ASN A 175 -12.73 -10.11 3.30
C ASN A 175 -14.12 -10.66 2.95
N LEU A 176 -14.67 -10.31 1.78
CA LEU A 176 -15.99 -10.78 1.39
C LEU A 176 -15.98 -12.27 1.07
N THR A 177 -17.01 -12.94 1.56
CA THR A 177 -17.26 -14.36 1.35
C THR A 177 -18.31 -14.57 0.27
N THR A 178 -18.36 -15.79 -0.28
CA THR A 178 -19.31 -16.17 -1.32
C THR A 178 -20.76 -16.05 -0.84
N GLY A 179 -21.63 -15.48 -1.68
CA GLY A 179 -23.04 -15.23 -1.39
C GLY A 179 -23.32 -13.80 -0.92
N GLU A 180 -22.30 -13.00 -0.61
CA GLU A 180 -22.48 -11.61 -0.20
C GLU A 180 -22.91 -10.72 -1.40
N ILE A 181 -23.88 -9.84 -1.15
CA ILE A 181 -24.36 -8.87 -2.13
C ILE A 181 -23.50 -7.61 -2.05
N ILE A 182 -23.00 -7.15 -3.20
CA ILE A 182 -22.14 -5.99 -3.31
C ILE A 182 -22.96 -4.75 -3.61
N ASN A 183 -22.81 -3.71 -2.79
CA ASN A 183 -23.31 -2.37 -3.10
C ASN A 183 -22.33 -1.62 -4.02
N LEU A 184 -22.64 -1.53 -5.30
CA LEU A 184 -21.73 -0.92 -6.30
C LEU A 184 -21.38 0.54 -6.02
N SER A 185 -22.21 1.30 -5.30
CA SER A 185 -21.88 2.67 -4.89
C SER A 185 -20.75 2.74 -3.85
N LYS A 186 -20.42 1.62 -3.21
CA LYS A 186 -19.28 1.47 -2.29
C LYS A 186 -18.13 0.66 -2.89
N ALA A 187 -18.35 0.07 -4.07
CA ALA A 187 -17.36 -0.70 -4.79
C ALA A 187 -16.49 0.22 -5.66
N LYS A 188 -15.26 -0.21 -5.92
CA LYS A 188 -14.34 0.46 -6.85
C LYS A 188 -13.80 -0.55 -7.86
N LEU A 189 -13.61 -0.09 -9.09
CA LEU A 189 -12.93 -0.84 -10.14
C LEU A 189 -11.44 -0.52 -10.10
N ILE A 190 -10.61 -1.54 -9.91
CA ILE A 190 -9.15 -1.46 -9.84
C ILE A 190 -8.60 -1.97 -11.16
N CYS A 191 -7.84 -1.13 -11.88
CA CYS A 191 -7.09 -1.51 -13.06
C CYS A 191 -5.63 -1.78 -12.67
N LEU A 192 -5.13 -2.97 -13.01
CA LEU A 192 -3.76 -3.39 -12.77
C LEU A 192 -3.03 -3.53 -14.11
N GLU A 193 -1.80 -3.04 -14.16
CA GLU A 193 -0.93 -3.20 -15.32
C GLU A 193 0.32 -4.00 -14.96
N LYS A 194 0.88 -4.65 -15.97
CA LYS A 194 2.14 -5.39 -15.87
C LYS A 194 2.82 -5.33 -17.23
N SER A 195 4.11 -5.00 -17.24
CA SER A 195 4.86 -4.86 -18.49
C SER A 195 4.84 -6.17 -19.30
N GLY A 196 4.36 -6.06 -20.55
CA GLY A 196 4.22 -7.18 -21.48
C GLY A 196 2.90 -7.95 -21.38
N GLU A 197 1.96 -7.52 -20.52
CA GLU A 197 0.65 -8.12 -20.32
C GLU A 197 -0.44 -7.08 -20.59
N SER A 198 -1.65 -7.52 -20.92
CA SER A 198 -2.82 -6.64 -20.96
C SER A 198 -3.24 -6.22 -19.55
N ASP A 199 -3.81 -5.03 -19.44
CA ASP A 199 -4.41 -4.56 -18.20
C ASP A 199 -5.50 -5.53 -17.73
N ILE A 200 -5.58 -5.74 -16.41
CA ILE A 200 -6.61 -6.58 -15.79
C ILE A 200 -7.41 -5.77 -14.79
N TYR A 201 -8.66 -6.16 -14.59
CA TYR A 201 -9.57 -5.49 -13.68
C TYR A 201 -9.87 -6.35 -12.46
N ARG A 202 -10.02 -5.70 -11.31
CA ARG A 202 -10.51 -6.30 -10.06
C ARG A 202 -11.57 -5.43 -9.42
N VAL A 203 -12.45 -6.04 -8.63
CA VAL A 203 -13.40 -5.32 -7.79
C VAL A 203 -12.81 -5.14 -6.40
N GLY A 204 -12.52 -3.90 -6.04
CA GLY A 204 -12.23 -3.50 -4.67
C GLY A 204 -13.55 -3.21 -3.95
N TYR A 205 -13.76 -3.86 -2.81
CA TYR A 205 -14.92 -3.58 -1.97
C TYR A 205 -14.49 -3.51 -0.52
N GLN A 206 -14.68 -2.33 0.07
CA GLN A 206 -14.61 -2.17 1.52
C GLN A 206 -16.01 -1.85 2.00
N GLU A 207 -16.72 -2.85 2.50
CA GLU A 207 -17.59 -2.56 3.64
C GLU A 207 -16.66 -2.19 4.77
N SER A 208 -16.60 -0.90 5.10
CA SER A 208 -15.79 -0.37 6.20
C SER A 208 -15.85 -1.34 7.37
N PRO A 209 -14.77 -2.11 7.65
CA PRO A 209 -14.80 -2.99 8.81
C PRO A 209 -14.45 -2.15 10.03
N TRP A 210 -13.52 -1.20 9.90
CA TRP A 210 -12.95 -0.37 10.95
C TRP A 210 -12.28 0.85 10.33
#